data_AF-A0A3D8HLR6-F1
#
_entry.id   AF-A0A3D8HLR6-F1
#
_cell.length_a   1.000
_cell.length_b   1.000
_cell.length_c   1.000
_cell.angle_alpha   90.00
_cell.angle_beta   90.00
_cell.angle_gamma   90.00
#
_symmetry.space_group_name_H-M   'P 1'
#
loop_
_entity.id
_entity.type
_entity.pdbx_description
1 polymer ?
#
loop_
_entity_poly.entity_id
_entity_poly.type
_entity_poly.pdbx_seq_one_letter_code
_entity_poly.pdbx_strand_id
1 'polypeptide(L)'
;MRLRLNHIGYIANKIALELYNASFVTLNVPLESLSKVAQEILESDTKKELAIDKKAQEIVEENQQEVDFIRADERRLFGLIKRQIANEEKFLLFWDDRYNALSHKILDTLIQKQYISFHISNNQVKNVIFKAIDSFAKMHDSIQDEVMQKIKNYKRKLLAGTDEYELIYEKLYDEELRKKGFL
;
A
#
# COMPACT_ATOMS: atom_id res chain seq x y z
N MET A 1 4.05 -3.51 5.88
CA MET A 1 4.44 -2.39 4.99
C MET A 1 3.38 -1.28 5.03
N ARG A 2 3.74 0.00 5.15
CA ARG A 2 2.78 1.10 4.89
C ARG A 2 2.65 1.27 3.37
N LEU A 3 1.46 1.03 2.82
CA LEU A 3 1.18 1.29 1.40
C LEU A 3 1.38 2.79 1.11
N ARG A 4 2.38 3.13 0.29
CA ARG A 4 2.58 4.50 -0.21
C ARG A 4 1.87 4.68 -1.55
N LEU A 5 1.32 5.88 -1.77
CA LEU A 5 0.59 6.25 -3.00
C LEU A 5 1.37 5.92 -4.28
N ASN A 6 2.69 6.15 -4.26
CA ASN A 6 3.58 5.95 -5.41
C ASN A 6 3.64 4.48 -5.89
N HIS A 7 3.28 3.51 -5.04
CA HIS A 7 3.37 2.09 -5.37
C HIS A 7 2.03 1.47 -5.81
N ILE A 8 0.93 2.22 -5.69
CA ILE A 8 -0.41 1.71 -5.95
C ILE A 8 -0.58 1.31 -7.42
N GLY A 9 -0.05 2.11 -8.35
CA GLY A 9 -0.12 1.81 -9.78
C GLY A 9 0.55 0.47 -10.13
N TYR A 10 1.71 0.18 -9.54
CA TYR A 10 2.41 -1.08 -9.76
C TYR A 10 1.66 -2.28 -9.18
N ILE A 11 1.05 -2.13 -7.99
CA ILE A 11 0.20 -3.16 -7.39
C ILE A 11 -1.01 -3.44 -8.30
N ALA A 12 -1.66 -2.38 -8.79
CA ALA A 12 -2.82 -2.50 -9.66
C ALA A 12 -2.50 -3.22 -10.97
N ASN A 13 -1.36 -2.89 -11.61
CA ASN A 13 -0.89 -3.58 -12.80
C ASN A 13 -0.57 -5.05 -12.52
N LYS A 14 0.06 -5.36 -11.38
CA LYS A 14 0.34 -6.73 -10.98
C LYS A 14 -0.95 -7.54 -10.77
N ILE A 15 -1.94 -6.96 -10.10
CA ILE A 15 -3.27 -7.60 -9.94
C ILE A 15 -3.88 -7.91 -11.32
N ALA A 16 -3.77 -6.99 -12.28
CA ALA A 16 -4.27 -7.21 -13.64
C ALA A 16 -3.54 -8.35 -14.36
N LEU A 17 -2.22 -8.42 -14.26
CA LEU A 17 -1.43 -9.51 -14.84
C LEU A 17 -1.74 -10.86 -14.21
N GLU A 18 -1.87 -10.93 -12.88
CA GLU A 18 -2.19 -12.17 -12.17
C GLU A 18 -3.60 -12.67 -12.52
N LEU A 19 -4.56 -11.75 -12.68
CA LEU A 19 -5.91 -12.09 -13.13
C LEU A 19 -5.94 -12.51 -14.61
N TYR A 20 -5.06 -11.98 -15.46
CA TYR A 20 -4.90 -12.43 -16.85
C TYR A 20 -4.25 -13.81 -16.96
N ASN A 21 -3.23 -14.08 -16.14
CA ASN A 21 -2.53 -15.35 -16.12
C ASN A 21 -3.36 -16.46 -15.47
N ALA A 22 -4.39 -16.11 -14.70
CA ALA A 22 -5.31 -17.06 -14.13
C ALA A 22 -6.16 -17.72 -15.24
N SER A 23 -5.89 -18.99 -15.53
CA SER A 23 -6.55 -19.76 -16.60
C SER A 23 -8.07 -19.91 -16.46
N PHE A 24 -8.63 -19.48 -15.32
CA PHE A 24 -10.03 -19.61 -14.94
C PHE A 24 -10.81 -18.28 -14.96
N VAL A 25 -10.15 -17.20 -15.39
CA VAL A 25 -10.71 -15.85 -15.46
C VAL A 25 -10.81 -15.45 -16.93
N THR A 26 -12.01 -15.18 -17.43
CA THR A 26 -12.19 -14.57 -18.74
C THR A 26 -12.32 -13.07 -18.58
N LEU A 27 -11.37 -12.34 -19.18
CA LEU A 27 -11.36 -10.89 -19.19
C LEU A 27 -12.13 -10.39 -20.40
N ASN A 28 -13.16 -9.58 -20.15
CA ASN A 28 -13.98 -8.98 -21.20
C ASN A 28 -13.44 -7.60 -21.62
N VAL A 29 -12.43 -7.09 -20.92
CA VAL A 29 -11.97 -5.69 -20.99
C VAL A 29 -10.43 -5.64 -21.00
N PRO A 30 -9.80 -4.63 -21.62
CA PRO A 30 -8.36 -4.44 -21.57
C PRO A 30 -7.79 -4.34 -20.15
N LEU A 31 -6.55 -4.81 -19.99
CA LEU A 31 -5.80 -4.82 -18.71
C LEU A 31 -5.75 -3.45 -18.04
N GLU A 32 -5.66 -2.38 -18.83
CA GLU A 32 -5.61 -0.99 -18.33
C GLU A 32 -6.88 -0.58 -17.57
N SER A 33 -8.05 -1.09 -17.99
CA SER A 33 -9.29 -0.74 -17.29
C SER A 33 -9.39 -1.47 -15.96
N LEU A 34 -8.81 -2.67 -15.88
CA LEU A 34 -8.74 -3.44 -14.64
C LEU A 34 -7.78 -2.79 -13.64
N SER A 35 -6.60 -2.38 -14.11
CA SER A 35 -5.61 -1.71 -13.27
C SER A 35 -6.15 -0.37 -12.77
N LYS A 36 -6.84 0.43 -13.60
CA LYS A 36 -7.48 1.67 -13.14
C LYS A 36 -8.48 1.44 -12.01
N VAL A 37 -9.34 0.43 -12.10
CA VAL A 37 -10.31 0.12 -11.02
C VAL A 37 -9.60 -0.30 -9.73
N ALA A 38 -8.61 -1.18 -9.84
CA ALA A 38 -7.82 -1.59 -8.67
C ALA A 38 -7.07 -0.40 -8.05
N GLN A 39 -6.51 0.48 -8.89
CA GLN A 39 -5.81 1.69 -8.46
C GLN A 39 -6.74 2.65 -7.72
N GLU A 40 -7.91 2.98 -8.27
CA GLU A 40 -8.87 3.87 -7.61
C GLU A 40 -9.28 3.36 -6.22
N ILE A 41 -9.46 2.05 -6.07
CA ILE A 41 -9.86 1.44 -4.79
C ILE A 41 -8.74 1.54 -3.77
N LEU A 42 -7.51 1.19 -4.17
CA LEU A 42 -6.34 1.27 -3.31
C LEU A 42 -5.99 2.73 -2.95
N GLU A 43 -6.14 3.67 -3.88
CA GLU A 43 -5.99 5.10 -3.63
C GLU A 43 -7.03 5.61 -2.63
N SER A 44 -8.29 5.16 -2.75
CA SER A 44 -9.33 5.55 -1.81
C SER A 44 -9.02 5.08 -0.38
N ASP A 45 -8.44 3.88 -0.23
CA ASP A 45 -8.09 3.31 1.07
C ASP A 45 -6.88 3.99 1.71
N THR A 46 -5.83 4.23 0.93
CA THR A 46 -4.64 4.96 1.40
C THR A 46 -4.94 6.41 1.76
N LYS A 47 -5.85 7.08 1.03
CA LYS A 47 -6.34 8.42 1.41
C LYS A 47 -7.08 8.42 2.74
N LYS A 48 -7.87 7.37 3.04
CA LYS A 48 -8.50 7.22 4.36
C LYS A 48 -7.48 7.04 5.46
N GLU A 49 -6.46 6.21 5.25
CA GLU A 49 -5.36 6.05 6.21
C GLU A 49 -4.65 7.38 6.48
N LEU A 50 -4.34 8.15 5.44
CA LEU A 50 -3.73 9.48 5.56
C LEU A 50 -4.64 10.47 6.30
N ALA A 51 -5.94 10.42 6.07
CA ALA A 51 -6.90 11.27 6.79
C ALA A 51 -6.94 10.94 8.28
N ILE A 52 -6.90 9.66 8.64
CA ILE A 52 -6.82 9.21 10.04
C ILE A 52 -5.51 9.69 10.68
N ASP A 53 -4.38 9.56 9.99
CA ASP A 53 -3.08 10.03 10.48
C ASP A 53 -3.06 11.55 10.69
N LYS A 54 -3.64 12.33 9.75
CA LYS A 54 -3.77 13.78 9.89
C LYS A 54 -4.65 14.19 11.05
N LYS A 55 -5.85 13.61 11.19
CA LYS A 55 -6.74 13.87 12.33
C LYS A 55 -6.06 13.52 13.65
N ALA A 56 -5.34 12.40 13.71
CA ALA A 56 -4.60 12.01 14.90
C ALA A 56 -3.49 13.01 15.24
N GLN A 57 -2.83 13.56 14.23
CA GLN A 57 -1.80 14.59 14.41
C GLN A 57 -2.39 15.92 14.88
N GLU A 58 -3.49 16.38 14.28
CA GLU A 58 -4.19 17.61 14.70
C GLU A 58 -4.61 17.53 16.16
N ILE A 59 -5.16 16.40 16.61
CA ILE A 59 -5.55 16.21 18.02
C ILE A 59 -4.33 16.21 18.95
N VAL A 60 -3.19 15.67 18.52
CA VAL A 60 -1.95 15.75 19.32
C VAL A 60 -1.44 17.18 19.37
N GLU A 61 -1.48 17.92 18.26
CA GLU A 61 -1.06 19.32 18.18
C GLU A 61 -1.95 20.24 19.03
N GLU A 62 -3.27 20.08 18.97
CA GLU A 62 -4.22 20.85 19.80
C GLU A 62 -3.99 20.63 21.30
N ASN A 63 -3.61 19.41 21.68
CA ASN A 63 -3.37 19.04 23.08
C ASN A 63 -1.89 19.17 23.49
N GLN A 64 -1.01 19.75 22.67
CA GLN A 64 0.43 19.90 22.97
C GLN A 64 0.68 20.53 24.34
N GLN A 65 -0.10 21.55 24.70
CA GLN A 65 0.07 22.24 25.98
C GLN A 65 -0.22 21.33 27.18
N GLU A 66 -1.20 20.44 27.08
CA GLU A 66 -1.50 19.46 28.13
C GLU A 66 -0.47 18.33 28.14
N VAL A 67 0.01 17.91 26.97
CA VAL A 67 1.02 16.86 26.82
C VAL A 67 2.37 17.30 27.40
N ASP A 68 2.79 18.55 27.14
CA ASP A 68 3.98 19.18 27.71
C ASP A 68 3.86 19.34 29.23
N PHE A 69 2.67 19.71 29.72
CA PHE A 69 2.40 19.86 31.14
C PHE A 69 2.50 18.51 31.88
N ILE A 70 2.00 17.43 31.28
CA ILE A 70 1.99 16.07 31.88
C ILE A 70 3.33 15.35 31.63
N ARG A 71 4.22 15.86 30.77
CA ARG A 71 5.42 15.16 30.25
C ARG A 71 5.06 13.80 29.65
N ALA A 72 3.92 13.71 28.99
CA ALA A 72 3.49 12.47 28.37
C ALA A 72 4.27 12.25 27.05
N ASP A 73 4.61 10.99 26.76
CA ASP A 73 5.25 10.64 25.48
C ASP A 73 4.27 10.90 24.31
N GLU A 74 4.49 11.95 23.53
CA GLU A 74 3.68 12.32 22.35
C GLU A 74 3.44 11.11 21.41
N ARG A 75 4.46 10.27 21.24
CA ARG A 75 4.40 9.07 20.39
C ARG A 75 3.36 8.05 20.87
N ARG A 76 3.16 7.93 22.19
CA ARG A 76 2.16 7.01 22.76
C ARG A 76 0.75 7.56 22.59
N LEU A 77 0.57 8.85 22.82
CA LEU A 77 -0.70 9.56 22.59
C LEU A 77 -1.15 9.45 21.14
N PHE A 78 -0.26 9.70 20.18
CA PHE A 78 -0.55 9.53 18.76
C PHE A 78 -1.05 8.11 18.45
N GLY A 79 -0.39 7.09 19.00
CA GLY A 79 -0.79 5.69 18.82
C GLY A 79 -2.17 5.36 19.41
N LEU A 80 -2.53 5.95 20.55
CA LEU A 80 -3.83 5.77 21.18
C LEU A 80 -4.95 6.47 20.41
N ILE A 81 -4.74 7.72 20.01
CA ILE A 81 -5.69 8.51 19.22
C ILE A 81 -5.92 7.83 17.87
N LYS A 82 -4.86 7.36 17.21
CA LYS A 82 -4.99 6.61 15.95
C LYS A 82 -5.86 5.35 16.12
N ARG A 83 -5.73 4.62 17.23
CA ARG A 83 -6.58 3.45 17.52
C ARG A 83 -8.04 3.85 17.78
N GLN A 84 -8.27 4.97 18.47
CA GLN A 84 -9.61 5.47 18.73
C GLN A 84 -10.32 5.86 17.43
N ILE A 85 -9.67 6.66 16.59
CA ILE A 85 -10.22 7.08 15.28
C ILE A 85 -10.42 5.87 14.36
N ALA A 86 -9.49 4.91 14.35
CA ALA A 86 -9.64 3.70 13.55
C ALA A 86 -10.85 2.85 14.00
N ASN A 87 -11.13 2.78 15.30
CA ASN A 87 -12.33 2.11 15.80
C ASN A 87 -13.62 2.84 15.38
N GLU A 88 -13.62 4.17 15.42
CA GLU A 88 -14.76 5.01 15.00
C GLU A 88 -15.06 4.87 13.50
N GLU A 89 -14.03 4.92 12.65
CA GLU A 89 -14.19 4.77 11.20
C GLU A 89 -14.26 3.30 10.74
N LYS A 90 -14.23 2.34 11.68
CA LYS A 90 -14.13 0.89 11.41
C LYS A 90 -13.01 0.55 10.42
N PHE A 91 -11.89 1.25 10.54
CA PHE A 91 -10.73 1.07 9.70
C PHE A 91 -9.86 -0.06 10.26
N LEU A 92 -9.55 -1.04 9.42
CA LEU A 92 -8.71 -2.17 9.81
C LEU A 92 -7.26 -1.68 9.93
N LEU A 93 -6.66 -1.79 11.11
CA LEU A 93 -5.25 -1.42 11.33
C LEU A 93 -4.29 -2.50 10.84
N PHE A 94 -4.71 -3.77 10.88
CA PHE A 94 -3.88 -4.91 10.50
C PHE A 94 -3.83 -5.06 8.97
N TRP A 95 -2.60 -5.17 8.45
CA TRP A 95 -2.36 -5.23 7.00
C TRP A 95 -2.99 -6.45 6.34
N ASP A 96 -2.96 -7.62 6.99
CA ASP A 96 -3.56 -8.84 6.45
C ASP A 96 -5.09 -8.68 6.28
N ASP A 97 -5.75 -8.14 7.30
CA ASP A 97 -7.20 -7.89 7.25
C ASP A 97 -7.55 -6.82 6.21
N ARG A 98 -6.72 -5.77 6.09
CA ARG A 98 -6.88 -4.74 5.06
C ARG A 98 -6.76 -5.31 3.65
N TYR A 99 -5.72 -6.09 3.38
CA TYR A 99 -5.51 -6.69 2.07
C TYR A 99 -6.65 -7.63 1.70
N ASN A 100 -7.20 -8.35 2.68
CA ASN A 100 -8.38 -9.17 2.48
C ASN A 100 -9.61 -8.31 2.13
N ALA A 101 -9.91 -7.28 2.94
CA ALA A 101 -11.02 -6.37 2.67
C ALA A 101 -10.90 -5.66 1.31
N LEU A 102 -9.68 -5.26 0.93
CA LEU A 102 -9.39 -4.66 -0.38
C LEU A 102 -9.60 -5.67 -1.51
N SER A 103 -9.16 -6.91 -1.34
CA SER A 103 -9.36 -7.98 -2.33
C SER A 103 -10.85 -8.26 -2.56
N HIS A 104 -11.64 -8.26 -1.49
CA HIS A 104 -13.10 -8.33 -1.57
C HIS A 104 -13.68 -7.17 -2.37
N LYS A 105 -13.35 -5.94 -1.98
CA LYS A 105 -13.87 -4.73 -2.62
C LYS A 105 -13.51 -4.67 -4.11
N ILE A 106 -12.26 -4.99 -4.46
CA ILE A 106 -11.78 -5.04 -5.84
C ILE A 106 -12.58 -6.08 -6.63
N LEU A 107 -12.71 -7.31 -6.14
CA LEU A 107 -13.47 -8.34 -6.83
C LEU A 107 -14.94 -7.93 -7.03
N ASP A 108 -15.59 -7.41 -5.99
CA ASP A 108 -16.99 -7.02 -6.07
C ASP A 108 -17.21 -5.92 -7.12
N THR A 109 -16.34 -4.90 -7.16
CA THR A 109 -16.40 -3.86 -8.21
C THR A 109 -16.14 -4.41 -9.62
N LEU A 110 -15.24 -5.38 -9.76
CA LEU A 110 -14.94 -6.00 -11.07
C LEU A 110 -16.13 -6.82 -11.58
N ILE A 111 -16.84 -7.50 -10.67
CA ILE A 111 -18.09 -8.21 -10.98
C ILE A 111 -19.21 -7.22 -11.32
N GLN A 112 -19.40 -6.17 -10.51
CA GLN A 112 -20.44 -5.16 -10.74
C GLN A 112 -20.28 -4.45 -12.09
N LYS A 113 -19.04 -4.17 -12.50
CA LYS A 113 -18.74 -3.57 -13.81
C LYS A 113 -18.73 -4.59 -14.96
N GLN A 114 -18.95 -5.88 -14.68
CA GLN A 114 -18.90 -6.99 -15.65
C GLN A 114 -17.56 -7.13 -16.40
N TYR A 115 -16.46 -6.70 -15.77
CA TYR A 115 -15.13 -6.73 -16.40
C TYR A 115 -14.54 -8.14 -16.46
N ILE A 116 -14.99 -9.00 -15.56
CA ILE A 116 -14.52 -10.36 -15.42
C ILE A 116 -15.72 -11.31 -15.42
N SER A 117 -15.58 -12.42 -16.15
CA SER A 117 -16.41 -13.60 -15.98
C SER A 117 -15.57 -14.77 -15.50
N PHE A 118 -16.08 -15.55 -14.56
CA PHE A 118 -15.38 -16.73 -14.05
C PHE A 118 -16.41 -17.79 -13.65
N HIS A 119 -16.05 -19.07 -13.84
CA HIS A 119 -16.92 -20.21 -13.54
C HIS A 119 -16.63 -20.86 -12.17
N ILE A 120 -15.73 -20.27 -11.38
CA ILE A 120 -15.23 -20.81 -10.12
C ILE A 120 -15.80 -20.01 -8.92
N SER A 121 -15.59 -20.49 -7.69
CA SER A 121 -15.95 -19.76 -6.48
C SER A 121 -15.17 -18.44 -6.33
N ASN A 122 -15.88 -17.41 -5.86
CA ASN A 122 -15.32 -16.07 -5.60
C ASN A 122 -14.05 -16.12 -4.74
N ASN A 123 -13.93 -17.09 -3.82
CA ASN A 123 -12.77 -17.22 -2.94
C ASN A 123 -11.46 -17.52 -3.68
N GLN A 124 -11.50 -18.25 -4.80
CA GLN A 124 -10.27 -18.51 -5.55
C GLN A 124 -9.74 -17.24 -6.21
N VAL A 125 -10.62 -16.44 -6.81
CA VAL A 125 -10.24 -15.16 -7.43
C VAL A 125 -9.75 -14.17 -6.36
N LYS A 126 -10.40 -14.11 -5.19
CA LYS A 126 -9.93 -13.31 -4.05
C LYS A 126 -8.52 -13.70 -3.63
N ASN A 127 -8.24 -14.99 -3.52
CA ASN A 127 -6.91 -15.47 -3.12
C ASN A 127 -5.83 -15.08 -4.14
N VAL A 128 -6.15 -15.01 -5.44
CA VAL A 128 -5.23 -14.50 -6.46
C VAL A 128 -4.93 -13.02 -6.20
N ILE A 129 -5.97 -12.19 -6.00
CA ILE A 129 -5.81 -10.75 -5.73
C ILE A 129 -5.02 -10.53 -4.43
N PHE A 130 -5.36 -11.25 -3.36
CA PHE A 130 -4.66 -11.16 -2.08
C PHE A 130 -3.18 -11.54 -2.22
N LYS A 131 -2.88 -12.66 -2.89
CA LYS A 131 -1.49 -13.07 -3.15
C LYS A 131 -0.74 -12.07 -4.02
N ALA A 132 -1.40 -11.43 -4.98
CA ALA A 132 -0.78 -10.38 -5.78
C ALA A 132 -0.34 -9.19 -4.91
N ILE A 133 -1.20 -8.76 -3.97
CA ILE A 133 -0.90 -7.68 -3.02
C ILE A 133 0.19 -8.10 -2.04
N ASP A 134 0.08 -9.27 -1.39
CA ASP A 134 1.06 -9.76 -0.41
C ASP A 134 2.44 -9.99 -1.04
N SER A 135 2.48 -10.62 -2.22
CA SER A 135 3.74 -10.83 -2.94
C SER A 135 4.38 -9.52 -3.39
N PHE A 136 3.58 -8.50 -3.73
CA PHE A 136 4.13 -7.17 -4.01
C PHE A 136 4.68 -6.53 -2.74
N ALA A 137 3.98 -6.61 -1.61
CA ALA A 137 4.45 -6.05 -0.35
C ALA A 137 5.79 -6.68 0.10
N LYS A 138 5.91 -8.00 0.04
CA LYS A 138 7.17 -8.71 0.34
C LYS A 138 8.31 -8.35 -0.61
N MET A 139 7.99 -8.21 -1.89
CA MET A 139 8.98 -7.77 -2.87
C MET A 139 9.44 -6.34 -2.58
N HIS A 140 8.51 -5.44 -2.25
CA HIS A 140 8.82 -4.06 -1.89
C HIS A 140 9.79 -4.00 -0.71
N ASP A 141 9.48 -4.72 0.36
CA ASP A 141 10.35 -4.82 1.53
C ASP A 141 11.75 -5.34 1.12
N SER A 142 11.82 -6.37 0.26
CA SER A 142 13.11 -6.87 -0.26
C SER A 142 13.89 -5.85 -1.09
N ILE A 143 13.22 -5.05 -1.93
CA ILE A 143 13.86 -3.99 -2.71
C ILE A 143 14.38 -2.89 -1.77
N GLN A 144 13.59 -2.50 -0.76
CA GLN A 144 14.04 -1.52 0.22
C GLN A 144 15.30 -1.98 0.95
N ASP A 145 15.35 -3.26 1.34
CA ASP A 145 16.53 -3.85 1.99
C ASP A 145 17.74 -3.86 1.05
N GLU A 146 17.57 -4.24 -0.23
CA GLU A 146 18.62 -4.22 -1.26
C GLU A 146 19.16 -2.79 -1.48
N VAL A 147 18.26 -1.81 -1.61
CA VAL A 147 18.62 -0.39 -1.78
C VAL A 147 19.34 0.12 -0.54
N MET A 148 18.85 -0.20 0.66
CA MET A 148 19.52 0.18 1.92
C MET A 148 20.92 -0.44 2.04
N GLN A 149 21.09 -1.71 1.65
CA GLN A 149 22.40 -2.36 1.64
C GLN A 149 23.35 -1.68 0.65
N LYS A 150 22.88 -1.32 -0.55
CA LYS A 150 23.69 -0.57 -1.53
C LYS A 150 24.12 0.80 -1.01
N ILE A 151 23.20 1.54 -0.37
CA ILE A 151 23.52 2.85 0.20
C ILE A 151 24.50 2.72 1.38
N LYS A 152 24.39 1.67 2.21
CA LYS A 152 25.37 1.39 3.27
C LYS A 152 26.76 1.05 2.72
N ASN A 153 26.81 0.36 1.59
CA ASN A 153 28.06 -0.02 0.90
C ASN A 153 28.63 1.11 0.03
N TYR A 154 27.96 2.25 -0.07
CA TYR A 154 28.47 3.40 -0.82
C TYR A 154 29.70 4.01 -0.13
N LYS A 155 30.73 4.33 -0.91
CA LYS A 155 32.00 4.88 -0.39
C LYS A 155 31.85 6.23 0.32
N ARG A 156 30.78 6.98 0.05
CA ARG A 156 30.39 8.19 0.79
C ARG A 156 29.27 7.84 1.75
N LYS A 157 29.46 8.11 3.05
CA LYS A 157 28.37 8.05 4.04
C LYS A 157 27.36 9.14 3.72
N LEU A 158 26.32 8.79 2.98
CA LEU A 158 25.19 9.67 2.75
C LEU A 158 24.41 9.78 4.08
N LEU A 159 24.20 11.00 4.55
CA LEU A 159 23.41 11.26 5.75
C LEU A 159 21.93 11.06 5.41
N ALA A 160 21.21 10.31 6.23
CA ALA A 160 19.77 10.14 6.06
C ALA A 160 19.09 11.51 6.26
N GLY A 161 18.33 11.97 5.26
CA GLY A 161 17.59 13.23 5.31
C GLY A 161 18.22 14.41 4.54
N THR A 162 19.31 14.21 3.79
CA THR A 162 19.75 15.17 2.76
C THR A 162 19.09 14.89 1.42
N ASP A 163 18.85 15.94 0.63
CA ASP A 163 18.29 15.85 -0.73
C ASP A 163 19.09 14.87 -1.62
N GLU A 164 20.41 14.79 -1.43
CA GLU A 164 21.28 13.84 -2.14
C GLU A 164 20.95 12.37 -1.80
N TYR A 165 20.61 12.08 -0.55
CA TYR A 165 20.21 10.73 -0.11
C TYR A 165 18.87 10.34 -0.74
N GLU A 166 17.89 11.25 -0.74
CA GLU A 166 16.58 11.00 -1.33
C GLU A 166 16.66 10.77 -2.84
N LEU A 167 17.40 11.61 -3.56
CA LEU A 167 17.63 11.47 -5.00
C LEU A 167 18.32 10.14 -5.36
N ILE A 168 19.31 9.72 -4.58
CA ILE A 168 20.01 8.46 -4.81
C ILE A 168 19.11 7.27 -4.46
N TYR A 169 18.33 7.38 -3.40
CA TYR A 169 17.35 6.36 -3.01
C TYR A 169 16.30 6.14 -4.11
N GLU A 170 15.70 7.21 -4.63
CA GLU A 170 14.71 7.12 -5.71
C GLU A 170 15.31 6.49 -6.97
N LYS A 171 16.52 6.93 -7.39
CA LYS A 171 17.19 6.34 -8.56
C LYS A 171 17.49 4.86 -8.40
N LEU A 172 18.04 4.45 -7.27
CA LEU A 172 18.35 3.04 -7.00
C LEU A 172 17.09 2.19 -6.91
N TYR A 173 16.01 2.76 -6.37
CA TYR A 173 14.72 2.11 -6.27
C TYR A 173 14.08 1.91 -7.66
N ASP A 174 14.12 2.92 -8.53
CA ASP A 174 13.67 2.80 -9.93
C ASP A 174 14.51 1.81 -10.74
N GLU A 175 15.82 1.74 -10.49
CA GLU A 175 16.70 0.74 -11.11
C GLU A 175 16.35 -0.69 -10.69
N GLU A 176 16.05 -0.92 -9.41
CA GLU A 176 15.63 -2.23 -8.92
C GLU A 176 14.22 -2.61 -9.41
N LEU A 177 13.32 -1.65 -9.55
CA LEU A 177 12.01 -1.87 -10.18
C LEU A 177 12.14 -2.25 -11.66
N ARG A 178 13.00 -1.57 -12.42
CA ARG A 178 13.31 -1.92 -13.82
C ARG A 178 13.91 -3.32 -13.93
N LYS A 179 14.86 -3.67 -13.05
CA LYS A 179 15.47 -5.01 -13.04
C LYS A 179 14.46 -6.13 -12.77
N LYS A 180 13.47 -5.87 -11.92
CA LYS A 180 12.40 -6.85 -11.61
C LYS A 180 11.26 -6.84 -12.63
N GLY A 181 11.33 -6.02 -13.69
CA GLY A 181 10.44 -6.08 -14.85
C GLY A 181 9.09 -5.38 -14.69
N PHE A 182 9.00 -4.40 -13.79
CA PHE A 182 7.74 -3.68 -13.50
C PHE A 182 7.57 -2.38 -14.30
N LEU A 183 8.57 -1.99 -15.10
CA LEU A 183 8.67 -0.73 -15.85
C LEU A 183 9.16 -0.99 -17.28
#